data_AF-A0A7K2E758-F1
#
_entry.id   AF-A0A7K2E758-F1
#
_cell.length_a   1.000
_cell.length_b   1.000
_cell.length_c   1.000
_cell.angle_alpha   90.00
_cell.angle_beta   90.00
_cell.angle_gamma   90.00
#
_symmetry.space_group_name_H-M   'P 1'
#
loop_
_entity.id
_entity.type
_entity.pdbx_description
1 polymer ?
#
loop_
_entity_poly.entity_id
_entity_poly.type
_entity_poly.pdbx_seq_one_letter_code
_entity_poly.pdbx_strand_id
1 'polypeptide(L)' 'MGGRLAIVNTANRPLADGDGINGAIHRAAGPELLRHCRALGGCEIGRAVATPGFRLAAWCVIHTVALR' A
#
# COMPACT_ATOMS: atom_id res chain seq x y z
N MET A 1 -19.73 17.21 0.23
CA MET A 1 -18.38 16.61 0.41
C MET A 1 -18.50 15.11 0.19
N GLY A 2 -18.13 14.60 -1.00
CA GLY A 2 -18.12 13.15 -1.24
C GLY A 2 -16.81 12.57 -0.74
N GLY A 3 -16.84 11.88 0.41
CA GLY A 3 -15.64 11.23 0.95
C GLY A 3 -15.17 10.09 0.04
N ARG A 4 -13.87 10.03 -0.25
CA ARG A 4 -13.25 8.89 -0.92
C ARG A 4 -12.64 7.97 0.13
N LEU A 5 -12.89 6.67 0.01
CA LEU A 5 -12.39 5.68 0.96
C LEU A 5 -10.92 5.36 0.68
N ALA A 6 -10.14 5.21 1.74
CA ALA A 6 -8.77 4.73 1.70
C ALA A 6 -8.62 3.56 2.68
N ILE A 7 -7.75 2.60 2.35
CA ILE A 7 -7.31 1.58 3.31
C ILE A 7 -5.88 1.85 3.71
N VAL A 8 -5.55 1.57 4.98
CA VAL A 8 -4.18 1.69 5.49
C VAL A 8 -3.53 0.30 5.47
N ASN A 9 -2.36 0.21 4.85
CA ASN A 9 -1.56 -1.00 4.77
C ASN A 9 -0.33 -0.89 5.69
N THR A 10 -0.12 -1.91 6.50
CA THR A 10 1.11 -2.09 7.29
C THR A 10 2.20 -2.65 6.38
N ALA A 11 3.06 -1.78 5.87
CA ALA A 11 4.08 -2.11 4.89
C ALA A 11 5.48 -2.27 5.51
N ASN A 12 6.39 -2.83 4.73
CA ASN A 12 7.83 -2.83 5.00
C ASN A 12 8.52 -1.66 4.26
N ARG A 13 9.74 -1.28 4.69
CA ARG A 13 10.50 -0.17 4.08
C ARG A 13 10.66 -0.27 2.56
N PRO A 14 10.93 -1.45 1.97
CA PRO A 14 11.02 -1.59 0.51
C PRO A 14 9.68 -1.40 -0.25
N LEU A 15 8.55 -1.31 0.46
CA LEU A 15 7.20 -1.38 -0.12
C LEU A 15 6.98 -2.64 -0.98
N ALA A 16 7.65 -3.72 -0.59
CA ALA A 16 7.49 -5.01 -1.22
C ALA A 16 6.19 -5.68 -0.74
N ASP A 17 5.66 -6.57 -1.57
CA ASP A 17 4.68 -7.55 -1.12
C ASP A 17 5.28 -8.42 0.00
N GLY A 18 4.42 -9.10 0.74
CA GLY A 18 4.83 -9.94 1.87
C GLY A 18 3.65 -10.78 2.36
N ASP A 19 3.73 -11.23 3.60
CA ASP A 19 2.69 -12.06 4.21
C ASP A 19 1.62 -11.24 4.93
N GLY A 20 0.65 -11.94 5.54
CA GLY A 20 -0.41 -11.33 6.35
C GLY A 20 -1.26 -10.30 5.58
N ILE A 21 -1.59 -9.20 6.24
CA ILE A 21 -2.44 -8.13 5.69
C ILE A 21 -1.80 -7.47 4.47
N ASN A 22 -0.48 -7.22 4.49
CA ASN A 22 0.23 -6.64 3.35
C ASN A 22 0.07 -7.52 2.10
N GLY A 23 0.32 -8.83 2.24
CA GLY A 23 0.11 -9.79 1.16
C GLY A 23 -1.33 -9.85 0.67
N ALA A 24 -2.30 -9.82 1.59
CA ALA A 24 -3.72 -9.83 1.24
C ALA A 24 -4.11 -8.60 0.42
N ILE A 25 -3.64 -7.40 0.81
CA ILE A 25 -3.89 -6.15 0.08
C ILE A 25 -3.24 -6.21 -1.31
N HIS A 26 -1.99 -6.67 -1.42
CA HIS A 26 -1.32 -6.82 -2.72
C HIS A 26 -2.04 -7.81 -3.65
N ARG A 27 -2.48 -8.96 -3.14
CA ARG A 27 -3.26 -9.93 -3.94
C ARG A 27 -4.61 -9.35 -4.39
N ALA A 28 -5.30 -8.64 -3.51
CA ALA A 28 -6.60 -8.05 -3.82
C ALA A 28 -6.51 -6.85 -4.78
N ALA A 29 -5.49 -6.00 -4.64
CA ALA A 29 -5.27 -4.84 -5.51
C ALA A 29 -4.74 -5.21 -6.90
N GLY A 30 -4.06 -6.37 -7.03
CA GLY A 30 -3.49 -6.85 -8.28
C GLY A 30 -2.01 -6.49 -8.48
N PRO A 31 -1.35 -7.08 -9.48
CA PRO A 31 0.08 -6.93 -9.71
C PRO A 31 0.50 -5.49 -10.06
N GLU A 32 -0.43 -4.64 -10.50
CA GLU A 32 -0.21 -3.21 -10.73
C GLU A 32 0.29 -2.49 -9.47
N LEU A 33 -0.22 -2.87 -8.29
CA LEU A 33 0.17 -2.24 -7.02
C LEU A 33 1.65 -2.46 -6.74
N LEU A 34 2.14 -3.70 -6.87
CA LEU A 34 3.55 -4.00 -6.64
C LEU A 34 4.47 -3.28 -7.64
N ARG A 35 4.07 -3.20 -8.92
CA ARG A 35 4.83 -2.43 -9.93
C ARG A 35 4.92 -0.95 -9.56
N HIS A 36 3.81 -0.36 -9.08
CA HIS A 36 3.78 1.02 -8.64
C HIS A 36 4.64 1.25 -7.39
N CYS A 37 4.52 0.39 -6.37
CA CYS A 37 5.35 0.48 -5.16
C CYS A 37 6.86 0.42 -5.47
N ARG A 38 7.28 -0.45 -6.40
CA ARG A 38 8.69 -0.55 -6.82
C ARG A 38 9.21 0.76 -7.44
N ALA A 39 8.37 1.51 -8.15
CA ALA A 39 8.74 2.79 -8.74
C ALA A 39 8.89 3.92 -7.70
N LEU A 40 8.29 3.78 -6.50
CA LEU A 40 8.40 4.76 -5.42
C LEU A 40 9.75 4.69 -4.68
N GLY A 41 10.50 3.59 -4.78
CA GLY A 41 11.82 3.44 -4.15
C GLY A 41 11.81 3.16 -2.64
N GLY A 42 10.62 3.02 -2.02
CA GLY A 42 10.47 2.65 -0.61
C GLY A 42 9.77 3.70 0.24
N CYS A 43 9.72 3.46 1.56
CA CYS A 43 9.17 4.37 2.56
C CYS A 43 9.97 4.26 3.87
N GLU A 44 10.24 5.40 4.51
CA GLU A 44 10.95 5.46 5.79
C GLU A 44 10.06 5.03 6.96
N ILE A 45 10.67 4.58 8.06
CA ILE A 45 9.96 4.26 9.30
C ILE A 45 9.26 5.53 9.82
N GLY A 46 8.01 5.38 10.26
CA GLY A 46 7.17 6.49 10.73
C GLY A 46 6.59 7.35 9.62
N ARG A 47 6.79 6.99 8.34
CA ARG A 47 6.24 7.69 7.17
C ARG A 47 5.18 6.85 6.47
N ALA A 48 4.43 7.52 5.61
CA ALA A 48 3.44 6.90 4.76
C ALA A 48 3.51 7.45 3.32
N VAL A 49 3.18 6.59 2.36
CA VAL A 49 3.01 6.95 0.94
C VAL A 49 1.67 6.42 0.44
N ALA A 50 1.08 7.08 -0.56
CA ALA A 50 -0.20 6.68 -1.13
C ALA A 50 -0.03 6.14 -2.55
N THR A 51 -0.78 5.09 -2.89
CA THR A 51 -0.92 4.58 -4.26
C THR A 51 -2.41 4.56 -4.66
N PRO A 52 -2.73 4.46 -5.95
CA PRO A 52 -4.09 4.09 -6.36
C PRO A 52 -4.54 2.76 -5.72
N GLY A 53 -5.85 2.57 -5.53
CA GLY A 53 -6.42 1.32 -5.02
C GLY A 53 -6.42 0.15 -6.02
N PHE A 54 -6.16 0.44 -7.30
CA PHE A 54 -6.18 -0.53 -8.39
C PHE A 54 -7.51 -1.32 -8.44
N ARG A 55 -7.48 -2.63 -8.19
CA ARG A 55 -8.68 -3.48 -8.21
C ARG A 55 -9.51 -3.40 -6.93
N LEU A 56 -9.04 -2.69 -5.90
CA LEU A 56 -9.80 -2.49 -4.68
C LEU A 56 -10.95 -1.51 -4.90
N ALA A 57 -12.02 -1.65 -4.13
CA ALA A 57 -13.10 -0.67 -4.08
C ALA A 57 -12.64 0.67 -3.44
N ALA A 58 -11.55 0.64 -2.67
CA ALA A 58 -10.93 1.84 -2.10
C ALA A 58 -10.29 2.68 -3.21
N TRP A 59 -10.34 4.01 -3.05
CA TRP A 59 -9.73 4.94 -3.99
C TRP A 59 -8.20 4.88 -3.95
N CYS A 60 -7.63 4.73 -2.76
CA CYS A 60 -6.19 4.62 -2.55
C CYS A 60 -5.84 3.63 -1.44
N VAL A 61 -4.57 3.20 -1.45
CA VAL A 61 -3.92 2.50 -0.34
C VAL A 61 -2.89 3.44 0.25
N ILE A 62 -2.92 3.61 1.57
CA ILE A 62 -1.90 4.35 2.33
C ILE A 62 -0.96 3.33 2.96
N HIS A 63 0.26 3.25 2.47
CA HIS A 63 1.29 2.34 2.96
C HIS A 63 2.09 3.03 4.06
N THR A 64 1.98 2.55 5.29
CA THR A 64 2.73 3.08 6.43
C THR A 64 3.72 2.05 6.95
N VAL A 65 4.90 2.51 7.38
CA VAL A 65 5.96 1.65 7.91
C VAL A 65 6.15 1.93 9.38
N ALA A 66 5.76 0.96 10.22
CA ALA A 66 6.03 1.01 11.66
C ALA A 66 7.47 0.55 11.98
N LEU A 67 7.96 0.93 13.16
CA LEU A 67 9.13 0.28 13.74
C LEU A 67 8.78 -1.19 13.97
N ARG A 68 9.72 -2.09 13.68
CA ARG A 68 9.57 -3.52 14.00
C ARG A 68 9.59 -3.75 15.50
#